data_AF-E1R907-F1
#
_entry.id   AF-E1R907-F1
#
_cell.length_a   1.000
_cell.length_b   1.000
_cell.length_c   1.000
_cell.angle_alpha   90.00
_cell.angle_beta   90.00
_cell.angle_gamma   90.00
#
_symmetry.space_group_name_H-M   'P 1'
#
loop_
_entity.id
_entity.type
_entity.pdbx_description
1 polymer ?
#
loop_
_entity_poly.entity_id
_entity_poly.type
_entity_poly.pdbx_seq_one_letter_code
_entity_poly.pdbx_strand_id
1 'polypeptide(L)'
;MRFSISGTVASMALRNLARHRVKTVITALAVAVSVALYIFMDGWLLGMNLDSRRNIVSYEMGAAKIQTKTYFDKKDELPMYESFTGWQSIASALERSGYDAAPRFVFSGTLYSRTGSAPILFNAMDPKREDRLLRYTDFVDAGRFPRSGSFEIALGTMAAEKLHVGIPRRPSKNIWEDEVLAAARDEEERIFVQGLYTERFESGEARMALRDDVTQEEINHLWDILYASGRMDVRISTVIDMIAAPEKIREERFEEDLLPSLTAEDRQLIQSAYTRDPFVGDYLLSTDDSDLLDRVLKAMTAADYSGAIRHVNQLIDAVVVGIINSPNPKTNGNIAYIPLDALQGTGGLMLDGAVTELLIRASNARDFVLPGSFESPDTITSALAASLAEEGKRFPSELVVKGWEDYSADYFAASAGDHVSTRIMALFLFLLSFIGIANTMLMAVLERTKEIGMMRALGMTDGQLLFSYVLEAGLVGLIGASVGVLLGCLINIPMVHTGIDFSSLAKQMGGDFGYRITSQFRSAWNPKVIVGTAFIATLLSALMALPPTFRALRMPVTESLRFE
;
A
#
# COMPACT_ATOMS: atom_id res chain seq x y z
N MET A 1 51.14 6.09 -47.55
CA MET A 1 50.60 5.26 -46.46
C MET A 1 50.25 6.14 -45.26
N ARG A 2 48.99 6.59 -45.13
CA ARG A 2 48.49 7.18 -43.88
C ARG A 2 48.19 6.01 -42.94
N PHE A 3 49.14 5.66 -42.07
CA PHE A 3 48.82 4.81 -40.92
C PHE A 3 47.65 5.48 -40.18
N SER A 4 46.55 4.76 -40.01
CA SER A 4 45.41 5.24 -39.23
C SER A 4 45.87 5.45 -37.79
N ILE A 5 46.22 6.69 -37.44
CA ILE A 5 46.75 7.10 -36.14
C ILE A 5 45.79 6.67 -35.00
N SER A 6 44.49 6.54 -35.28
CA SER A 6 43.50 6.05 -34.33
C SER A 6 43.75 4.59 -33.89
N GLY A 7 44.26 3.71 -34.77
CA GLY A 7 44.59 2.32 -34.41
C GLY A 7 45.78 2.21 -33.46
N THR A 8 46.79 3.07 -33.63
CA THR A 8 47.98 3.09 -32.79
C THR A 8 47.68 3.58 -31.37
N VAL A 9 46.83 4.61 -31.24
CA VAL A 9 46.43 5.17 -29.94
C VAL A 9 45.59 4.17 -29.13
N ALA A 10 44.66 3.47 -29.78
CA ALA A 10 43.86 2.42 -29.12
C ALA A 10 44.72 1.24 -28.65
N SER A 11 45.70 0.81 -29.47
CA SER A 11 46.67 -0.23 -29.09
C SER A 11 47.53 0.20 -27.89
N MET A 12 47.91 1.48 -27.80
CA MET A 12 48.69 2.00 -26.67
C MET A 12 47.88 1.94 -25.36
N ALA A 13 46.63 2.38 -25.37
CA ALA A 13 45.75 2.31 -24.20
C ALA A 13 45.58 0.86 -23.67
N LEU A 14 45.37 -0.11 -24.57
CA LEU A 14 45.27 -1.54 -24.23
C LEU A 14 46.56 -2.10 -23.61
N ARG A 15 47.72 -1.74 -24.15
CA ARG A 15 49.02 -2.18 -23.59
C ARG A 15 49.30 -1.55 -22.23
N ASN A 16 48.87 -0.31 -22.01
CA ASN A 16 49.02 0.39 -20.73
C ASN A 16 48.22 -0.29 -19.62
N LEU A 17 46.97 -0.69 -19.88
CA LEU A 17 46.15 -1.49 -18.97
C LEU A 17 46.85 -2.78 -18.53
N ALA A 18 47.43 -3.51 -19.49
CA ALA A 18 48.09 -4.79 -19.23
C ALA A 18 49.37 -4.67 -18.38
N ARG A 19 50.00 -3.48 -18.39
CA ARG A 19 51.25 -3.20 -17.66
C ARG A 19 51.01 -2.89 -16.18
N HIS A 20 49.88 -2.29 -15.81
CA HIS A 20 49.57 -1.89 -14.41
C HIS A 20 48.37 -2.63 -13.83
N ARG A 21 48.43 -3.96 -13.88
CA ARG A 21 47.31 -4.86 -13.57
C ARG A 21 46.66 -4.60 -12.21
N VAL A 22 47.45 -4.38 -11.15
CA VAL A 22 46.91 -4.18 -9.79
C VAL A 22 46.05 -2.91 -9.71
N LYS A 23 46.53 -1.79 -10.26
CA LYS A 23 45.83 -0.51 -10.23
C LYS A 23 44.55 -0.56 -11.06
N THR A 24 44.66 -1.08 -12.28
CA THR A 24 43.51 -1.31 -13.16
C THR A 24 42.45 -2.19 -12.50
N VAL A 25 42.84 -3.25 -11.80
CA VAL A 25 41.91 -4.13 -11.08
C VAL A 25 41.22 -3.41 -9.93
N ILE A 26 41.96 -2.63 -9.11
CA ILE A 26 41.36 -1.88 -8.00
C ILE A 26 40.31 -0.89 -8.52
N THR A 27 40.63 -0.13 -9.57
CA THR A 27 39.68 0.83 -10.16
C THR A 27 38.48 0.14 -10.79
N ALA A 28 38.70 -0.93 -11.57
CA ALA A 28 37.62 -1.70 -12.17
C ALA A 28 36.71 -2.32 -11.09
N LEU A 29 37.27 -2.79 -9.97
CA LEU A 29 36.51 -3.33 -8.85
C LEU A 29 35.67 -2.26 -8.16
N ALA A 30 36.22 -1.05 -7.94
CA ALA A 30 35.47 0.06 -7.35
C ALA A 30 34.25 0.42 -8.23
N VAL A 31 34.44 0.53 -9.55
CA VAL A 31 33.34 0.74 -10.50
C VAL A 31 32.35 -0.41 -10.47
N ALA A 32 32.84 -1.66 -10.46
CA ALA A 32 32.00 -2.85 -10.42
C ALA A 32 31.10 -2.88 -9.18
N VAL A 33 31.65 -2.58 -8.00
CA VAL A 33 30.89 -2.54 -6.74
C VAL A 33 29.84 -1.43 -6.78
N SER A 34 30.19 -0.21 -7.21
CA SER A 34 29.22 0.89 -7.33
C SER A 34 28.07 0.54 -8.29
N VAL A 35 28.38 -0.03 -9.46
CA VAL A 35 27.37 -0.44 -10.46
C VAL A 35 26.50 -1.58 -9.93
N ALA A 36 27.10 -2.59 -9.30
CA ALA A 36 26.37 -3.72 -8.73
C ALA A 36 25.41 -3.28 -7.62
N LEU A 37 25.89 -2.43 -6.70
CA LEU A 37 25.10 -1.91 -5.60
C LEU A 37 23.96 -1.01 -6.09
N TYR A 38 24.21 -0.19 -7.12
CA TYR A 38 23.16 0.64 -7.72
C TYR A 38 22.08 -0.20 -8.40
N ILE A 39 22.45 -1.23 -9.18
CA ILE A 39 21.50 -2.14 -9.83
C ILE A 39 20.65 -2.88 -8.79
N PHE A 40 21.29 -3.36 -7.72
CA PHE A 40 20.58 -4.00 -6.62
C PHE A 40 19.59 -3.05 -5.95
N MET A 41 20.02 -1.84 -5.57
CA MET A 41 19.15 -0.85 -4.93
C MET A 41 18.00 -0.39 -5.83
N ASP A 42 18.25 -0.11 -7.11
CA ASP A 42 17.20 0.27 -8.07
C ASP A 42 16.18 -0.86 -8.23
N GLY A 43 16.65 -2.10 -8.43
CA GLY A 43 15.77 -3.25 -8.53
C GLY A 43 14.94 -3.45 -7.26
N TRP A 44 15.55 -3.30 -6.09
CA TRP A 44 14.89 -3.47 -4.80
C TRP A 44 13.80 -2.40 -4.58
N LEU A 45 14.13 -1.12 -4.79
CA LEU A 45 13.17 -0.02 -4.66
C LEU A 45 12.03 -0.12 -5.69
N LEU A 46 12.35 -0.48 -6.94
CA LEU A 46 11.33 -0.70 -7.96
C LEU A 46 10.40 -1.87 -7.60
N GLY A 47 10.97 -2.97 -7.10
CA GLY A 47 10.21 -4.14 -6.64
C GLY A 47 9.23 -3.79 -5.52
N MET A 48 9.70 -3.07 -4.50
CA MET A 48 8.85 -2.56 -3.41
C MET A 48 7.72 -1.67 -3.95
N ASN A 49 8.02 -0.75 -4.87
CA ASN A 49 7.01 0.14 -5.44
C ASN A 49 5.96 -0.63 -6.26
N LEU A 50 6.38 -1.61 -7.07
CA LEU A 50 5.46 -2.45 -7.86
C LEU A 50 4.58 -3.32 -6.97
N ASP A 51 5.14 -3.94 -5.93
CA ASP A 51 4.39 -4.77 -5.01
C ASP A 51 3.41 -3.92 -4.18
N SER A 52 3.79 -2.70 -3.78
CA SER A 52 2.88 -1.79 -3.11
C SER A 52 1.68 -1.39 -3.98
N ARG A 53 1.91 -1.07 -5.26
CA ARG A 53 0.82 -0.77 -6.22
C ARG A 53 -0.09 -1.97 -6.44
N ARG A 54 0.49 -3.17 -6.60
CA ARG A 54 -0.27 -4.42 -6.74
C ARG A 54 -1.12 -4.69 -5.49
N ASN A 55 -0.59 -4.40 -4.31
CA ASN A 55 -1.28 -4.61 -3.05
C ASN A 55 -2.48 -3.65 -2.88
N ILE A 56 -2.35 -2.39 -3.29
CA ILE A 56 -3.46 -1.43 -3.32
C ILE A 56 -4.61 -1.98 -4.19
N VAL A 57 -4.28 -2.40 -5.41
CA VAL A 57 -5.27 -2.89 -6.36
C VAL A 57 -5.90 -4.20 -5.89
N SER A 58 -5.08 -5.18 -5.48
CA SER A 58 -5.56 -6.55 -5.24
C SER A 58 -6.14 -6.78 -3.85
N TYR A 59 -5.90 -5.89 -2.88
CA TYR A 59 -6.38 -6.07 -1.50
C TYR A 59 -7.28 -4.93 -1.00
N GLU A 60 -7.21 -3.72 -1.57
CA GLU A 60 -7.98 -2.58 -1.04
C GLU A 60 -9.19 -2.21 -1.89
N MET A 61 -9.03 -2.08 -3.21
CA MET A 61 -10.01 -1.34 -4.02
C MET A 61 -10.25 -1.80 -5.46
N GLY A 62 -9.48 -2.74 -6.00
CA GLY A 62 -9.57 -3.09 -7.42
C GLY A 62 -8.90 -2.05 -8.32
N ALA A 63 -9.24 -2.07 -9.61
CA ALA A 63 -8.68 -1.14 -10.59
C ALA A 63 -9.35 0.23 -10.55
N ALA A 64 -10.66 0.27 -10.29
CA ALA A 64 -11.43 1.50 -10.20
C ALA A 64 -12.61 1.36 -9.24
N LYS A 65 -13.17 2.50 -8.82
CA LYS A 65 -14.40 2.59 -8.02
C LYS A 65 -15.41 3.51 -8.69
N ILE A 66 -16.69 3.17 -8.56
CA ILE A 66 -17.82 4.09 -8.81
C ILE A 66 -18.36 4.59 -7.48
N GLN A 67 -18.60 5.88 -7.40
CA GLN A 67 -19.10 6.59 -6.21
C GLN A 67 -19.69 7.94 -6.61
N THR A 68 -20.36 8.64 -5.70
CA THR A 68 -20.75 10.03 -5.97
C THR A 68 -19.52 10.94 -6.01
N LYS A 69 -19.59 12.02 -6.79
CA LYS A 69 -18.51 13.01 -6.86
C LYS A 69 -18.16 13.57 -5.47
N THR A 70 -19.18 13.89 -4.67
CA THR A 70 -19.00 14.45 -3.33
C THR A 70 -18.34 13.47 -2.37
N TYR A 71 -18.66 12.18 -2.45
CA TYR A 71 -18.00 11.15 -1.64
C TYR A 71 -16.49 11.12 -1.93
N PHE A 72 -16.08 11.20 -3.20
CA PHE A 72 -14.66 11.24 -3.57
C PHE A 72 -13.96 12.49 -3.06
N ASP A 73 -14.59 13.65 -3.19
CA ASP A 73 -14.02 14.94 -2.78
C ASP A 73 -13.82 15.00 -1.25
N LYS A 74 -14.67 14.32 -0.47
CA LYS A 74 -14.61 14.23 0.99
C LYS A 74 -14.24 12.83 1.52
N LYS A 75 -13.50 12.05 0.74
CA LYS A 75 -13.21 10.63 1.05
C LYS A 75 -12.62 10.38 2.45
N ASP A 76 -11.89 11.34 3.01
CA ASP A 76 -11.27 11.21 4.34
C ASP A 76 -12.28 11.38 5.49
N GLU A 77 -13.43 12.02 5.22
CA GLU A 77 -14.53 12.18 6.19
C GLU A 77 -15.47 10.96 6.22
N LEU A 78 -15.38 10.06 5.24
CA LEU A 78 -16.27 8.90 5.05
C LEU A 78 -17.77 9.29 5.10
N PRO A 79 -18.23 10.22 4.24
CA PRO A 79 -19.59 10.76 4.32
C PRO A 79 -20.64 9.72 3.93
N MET A 80 -21.20 9.02 4.91
CA MET A 80 -22.21 7.96 4.68
C MET A 80 -23.47 8.44 3.97
N TYR A 81 -23.82 9.72 4.12
CA TYR A 81 -24.94 10.36 3.43
C TYR A 81 -24.72 10.48 1.92
N GLU A 82 -23.46 10.43 1.44
CA GLU A 82 -23.11 10.43 0.02
C GLU A 82 -23.12 9.00 -0.54
N SER A 83 -24.22 8.29 -0.31
CA SER A 83 -24.46 6.94 -0.86
C SER A 83 -25.37 7.00 -2.08
N PHE A 84 -25.37 5.93 -2.87
CA PHE A 84 -26.21 5.82 -4.07
C PHE A 84 -26.87 4.44 -4.17
N THR A 85 -28.02 4.40 -4.83
CA THR A 85 -28.80 3.17 -5.05
C THR A 85 -28.73 2.74 -6.52
N GLY A 86 -29.35 1.59 -6.85
CA GLY A 86 -29.41 1.11 -8.24
C GLY A 86 -28.10 0.54 -8.79
N TRP A 87 -27.11 0.31 -7.94
CA TRP A 87 -25.80 -0.25 -8.29
C TRP A 87 -25.89 -1.62 -8.99
N GLN A 88 -26.96 -2.40 -8.77
CA GLN A 88 -27.15 -3.71 -9.38
C GLN A 88 -27.24 -3.61 -10.92
N SER A 89 -27.88 -2.54 -11.42
CA SER A 89 -27.98 -2.29 -12.87
C SER A 89 -26.62 -1.93 -13.46
N ILE A 90 -25.83 -1.14 -12.74
CA ILE A 90 -24.47 -0.75 -13.11
C ILE A 90 -23.55 -1.98 -13.10
N ALA A 91 -23.62 -2.80 -12.04
CA ALA A 91 -22.85 -4.02 -11.92
C ALA A 91 -23.17 -5.01 -13.06
N SER A 92 -24.44 -5.19 -13.39
CA SER A 92 -24.85 -6.06 -14.52
C SER A 92 -24.32 -5.53 -15.86
N ALA A 93 -24.29 -4.21 -16.04
CA ALA A 93 -23.74 -3.59 -17.23
C ALA A 93 -22.21 -3.75 -17.34
N LEU A 94 -21.50 -3.67 -16.20
CA LEU A 94 -20.06 -3.93 -16.11
C LEU A 94 -19.71 -5.40 -16.40
N GLU A 95 -20.48 -6.34 -15.85
CA GLU A 95 -20.30 -7.78 -16.04
C GLU A 95 -20.41 -8.16 -17.53
N ARG A 96 -21.36 -7.60 -18.27
CA ARG A 96 -21.46 -7.80 -19.73
C ARG A 96 -20.29 -7.22 -20.51
N SER A 97 -19.67 -6.16 -19.98
CA SER A 97 -18.49 -5.53 -20.57
C SER A 97 -17.16 -6.20 -20.15
N GLY A 98 -17.22 -7.33 -19.42
CA GLY A 98 -16.05 -8.10 -19.00
C GLY A 98 -15.37 -7.61 -17.72
N TYR A 99 -16.11 -6.92 -16.86
CA TYR A 99 -15.63 -6.47 -15.54
C TYR A 99 -16.46 -7.07 -14.42
N ASP A 100 -15.80 -7.54 -13.37
CA ASP A 100 -16.44 -7.90 -12.12
C ASP A 100 -16.68 -6.64 -11.27
N ALA A 101 -17.80 -6.62 -10.55
CA ALA A 101 -18.18 -5.51 -9.69
C ALA A 101 -18.67 -5.98 -8.31
N ALA A 102 -18.15 -5.36 -7.25
CA ALA A 102 -18.51 -5.65 -5.86
C ALA A 102 -19.01 -4.39 -5.13
N PRO A 103 -20.24 -4.40 -4.58
CA PRO A 103 -20.76 -3.27 -3.80
C PRO A 103 -20.10 -3.20 -2.43
N ARG A 104 -19.89 -1.98 -1.95
CA ARG A 104 -19.50 -1.71 -0.57
C ARG A 104 -20.25 -0.55 0.05
N PHE A 105 -20.52 -0.67 1.33
CA PHE A 105 -20.91 0.45 2.18
C PHE A 105 -19.86 0.60 3.28
N VAL A 106 -19.11 1.71 3.24
CA VAL A 106 -17.99 1.97 4.14
C VAL A 106 -18.43 2.94 5.24
N PHE A 107 -18.23 2.54 6.50
CA PHE A 107 -18.56 3.37 7.66
C PHE A 107 -17.55 3.19 8.78
N SER A 108 -17.56 4.10 9.76
CA SER A 108 -16.71 3.99 10.95
C SER A 108 -17.56 3.77 12.21
N GLY A 109 -17.00 3.06 13.17
CA GLY A 109 -17.66 2.82 14.45
C GLY A 109 -16.68 2.31 15.50
N THR A 110 -17.14 2.18 16.73
CA THR A 110 -16.39 1.51 17.79
C THR A 110 -16.92 0.09 17.96
N LEU A 111 -16.03 -0.89 17.90
CA LEU A 111 -16.34 -2.26 18.23
C LEU A 111 -16.01 -2.50 19.71
N TYR A 112 -16.93 -3.13 20.43
CA TYR A 112 -16.77 -3.52 21.83
C TYR A 112 -16.76 -5.04 21.92
N SER A 113 -15.78 -5.60 22.61
CA SER A 113 -15.79 -6.98 23.07
C SER A 113 -16.03 -7.01 24.59
N ARG A 114 -15.96 -8.19 25.20
CA ARG A 114 -16.07 -8.35 26.66
C ARG A 114 -15.01 -7.58 27.44
N THR A 115 -13.80 -7.46 26.89
CA THR A 115 -12.62 -6.97 27.63
C THR A 115 -11.88 -5.83 26.94
N GLY A 116 -12.29 -5.45 25.71
CA GLY A 116 -11.65 -4.38 24.96
C GLY A 116 -12.62 -3.59 24.09
N SER A 117 -12.15 -2.45 23.60
CA SER A 117 -12.82 -1.69 22.56
C SER A 117 -11.81 -1.10 21.59
N ALA A 118 -12.21 -0.93 20.34
CA ALA A 118 -11.37 -0.35 19.31
C ALA A 118 -12.22 0.45 18.30
N PRO A 119 -11.73 1.61 17.82
CA PRO A 119 -12.30 2.24 16.64
C PRO A 119 -11.96 1.39 15.41
N ILE A 120 -12.98 1.08 14.62
CA ILE A 120 -12.93 0.18 13.47
C ILE A 120 -13.54 0.87 12.24
N LEU A 121 -12.86 0.70 11.11
CA LEU A 121 -13.44 0.95 9.79
C LEU A 121 -14.17 -0.31 9.32
N PHE A 122 -15.45 -0.19 9.04
CA PHE A 122 -16.28 -1.29 8.57
C PHE A 122 -16.45 -1.22 7.06
N ASN A 123 -16.10 -2.32 6.39
CA ASN A 123 -16.41 -2.56 4.99
C ASN A 123 -17.60 -3.52 4.92
N ALA A 124 -18.80 -2.98 4.72
CA ALA A 124 -19.96 -3.80 4.45
C ALA A 124 -19.91 -4.23 2.98
N MET A 125 -19.85 -5.53 2.71
CA MET A 125 -19.54 -6.07 1.38
C MET A 125 -20.37 -7.29 1.03
N ASP A 126 -20.45 -7.64 -0.27
CA ASP A 126 -20.97 -8.93 -0.73
C ASP A 126 -19.83 -9.96 -0.74
N PRO A 127 -19.84 -10.99 0.14
CA PRO A 127 -18.73 -11.94 0.25
C PRO A 127 -18.37 -12.65 -1.05
N LYS A 128 -19.37 -12.95 -1.90
CA LYS A 128 -19.16 -13.73 -3.13
C LYS A 128 -18.63 -12.86 -4.25
N ARG A 129 -19.10 -11.62 -4.34
CA ARG A 129 -18.61 -10.67 -5.36
C ARG A 129 -17.21 -10.20 -5.00
N GLU A 130 -16.96 -9.92 -3.72
CA GLU A 130 -15.68 -9.39 -3.27
C GLU A 130 -14.52 -10.37 -3.47
N ASP A 131 -14.75 -11.67 -3.24
CA ASP A 131 -13.78 -12.76 -3.47
C ASP A 131 -13.29 -12.84 -4.93
N ARG A 132 -14.09 -12.38 -5.90
CA ARG A 132 -13.68 -12.32 -7.31
C ARG A 132 -12.77 -11.14 -7.64
N LEU A 133 -12.84 -10.06 -6.86
CA LEU A 133 -12.09 -8.83 -7.10
C LEU A 133 -10.84 -8.72 -6.23
N LEU A 134 -10.91 -9.15 -4.97
CA LEU A 134 -9.91 -8.88 -3.95
C LEU A 134 -9.43 -10.16 -3.28
N ARG A 135 -8.14 -10.21 -2.98
CA ARG A 135 -7.45 -11.42 -2.50
C ARG A 135 -7.37 -11.55 -0.99
N TYR A 136 -7.80 -10.54 -0.23
CA TYR A 136 -7.71 -10.61 1.24
C TYR A 136 -8.61 -11.72 1.82
N THR A 137 -9.62 -12.17 1.07
CA THR A 137 -10.53 -13.28 1.43
C THR A 137 -9.81 -14.62 1.54
N ASP A 138 -8.70 -14.81 0.83
CA ASP A 138 -7.87 -16.03 0.91
C ASP A 138 -7.01 -16.11 2.18
N PHE A 139 -6.85 -14.99 2.89
CA PHE A 139 -5.92 -14.85 4.02
C PHE A 139 -6.65 -14.85 5.36
N VAL A 140 -7.56 -15.80 5.54
CA VAL A 140 -8.19 -16.07 6.84
C VAL A 140 -7.24 -16.91 7.68
N ASP A 141 -6.64 -16.30 8.69
CA ASP A 141 -5.66 -16.91 9.59
C ASP A 141 -6.33 -17.91 10.55
N ALA A 142 -7.55 -17.58 11.00
CA ALA A 142 -8.34 -18.42 11.88
C ALA A 142 -9.84 -18.22 11.62
N GLY A 143 -10.62 -19.29 11.76
CA GLY A 143 -12.05 -19.29 11.49
C GLY A 143 -12.38 -19.34 10.00
N ARG A 144 -13.33 -18.51 9.57
CA ARG A 144 -13.82 -18.45 8.19
C ARG A 144 -14.29 -17.05 7.80
N PHE A 145 -14.51 -16.84 6.51
CA PHE A 145 -15.10 -15.60 6.03
C PHE A 145 -16.62 -15.51 6.36
N PRO A 146 -17.18 -14.30 6.55
CA PRO A 146 -18.58 -14.09 6.92
C PRO A 146 -19.58 -14.59 5.86
N ARG A 147 -20.73 -15.09 6.30
CA ARG A 147 -21.82 -15.53 5.42
C ARG A 147 -22.85 -14.44 5.20
N SER A 148 -23.32 -14.33 3.96
CA SER A 148 -24.46 -13.50 3.58
C SER A 148 -25.67 -13.70 4.52
N GLY A 149 -26.28 -12.59 4.93
CA GLY A 149 -27.54 -12.57 5.69
C GLY A 149 -27.38 -12.76 7.20
N SER A 150 -26.14 -12.76 7.71
CA SER A 150 -25.84 -12.92 9.13
C SER A 150 -24.96 -11.79 9.66
N PHE A 151 -25.15 -11.40 10.93
CA PHE A 151 -24.30 -10.43 11.63
C PHE A 151 -22.97 -11.07 12.05
N GLU A 152 -22.28 -11.62 11.07
CA GLU A 152 -20.95 -12.20 11.20
C GLU A 152 -19.92 -11.19 10.71
N ILE A 153 -18.79 -11.08 11.40
CA ILE A 153 -17.70 -10.19 10.98
C ILE A 153 -16.38 -10.93 10.89
N ALA A 154 -15.55 -10.51 9.94
CA ALA A 154 -14.14 -10.84 9.91
C ALA A 154 -13.31 -9.61 10.28
N LEU A 155 -12.30 -9.78 11.13
CA LEU A 155 -11.49 -8.69 11.65
C LEU A 155 -10.06 -8.76 11.13
N GLY A 156 -9.46 -7.60 10.83
CA GLY A 156 -8.01 -7.51 10.69
C GLY A 156 -7.31 -7.93 11.99
N THR A 157 -6.13 -8.53 11.86
CA THR A 157 -5.37 -9.07 13.02
C THR A 157 -5.13 -8.02 14.12
N MET A 158 -4.84 -6.76 13.78
CA MET A 158 -4.62 -5.69 14.76
C MET A 158 -5.91 -5.30 15.51
N ALA A 159 -7.06 -5.33 14.84
CA ALA A 159 -8.36 -5.14 15.49
C ALA A 159 -8.64 -6.27 16.48
N ALA A 160 -8.39 -7.51 16.05
CA ALA A 160 -8.62 -8.71 16.85
C ALA A 160 -7.77 -8.72 18.12
N GLU A 161 -6.47 -8.38 18.01
CA GLU A 161 -5.56 -8.27 19.15
C GLU A 161 -6.02 -7.22 20.17
N LYS A 162 -6.45 -6.03 19.72
CA LYS A 162 -6.94 -4.95 20.60
C LYS A 162 -8.26 -5.30 21.30
N LEU A 163 -9.09 -6.09 20.64
CA LEU A 163 -10.39 -6.53 21.16
C LEU A 163 -10.28 -7.83 21.96
N HIS A 164 -9.10 -8.45 22.03
CA HIS A 164 -8.88 -9.76 22.67
C HIS A 164 -9.81 -10.87 22.12
N VAL A 165 -10.12 -10.80 20.84
CA VAL A 165 -10.93 -11.79 20.09
C VAL A 165 -10.05 -12.57 19.10
N GLY A 166 -10.49 -13.75 18.70
CA GLY A 166 -9.69 -14.68 17.90
C GLY A 166 -8.76 -15.56 18.74
N ILE A 167 -7.77 -16.18 18.12
CA ILE A 167 -6.81 -17.07 18.80
C ILE A 167 -5.66 -16.23 19.36
N PRO A 168 -5.51 -16.12 20.69
CA PRO A 168 -4.44 -15.34 21.28
C PRO A 168 -3.12 -16.09 21.14
N ARG A 169 -2.20 -15.56 20.34
CA ARG A 169 -0.91 -16.22 20.09
C ARG A 169 0.07 -16.10 21.26
N ARG A 170 0.02 -14.98 21.99
CA ARG A 170 0.94 -14.67 23.11
C ARG A 170 0.26 -13.99 24.31
N PRO A 171 -0.79 -14.58 24.91
CA PRO A 171 -1.45 -14.01 26.07
C PRO A 171 -0.53 -13.99 27.30
N SER A 172 -0.75 -13.05 28.22
CA SER A 172 -0.20 -13.17 29.58
C SER A 172 -0.76 -14.42 30.26
N LYS A 173 -0.03 -14.98 31.23
CA LYS A 173 -0.49 -16.19 31.93
C LYS A 173 -1.90 -16.03 32.50
N ASN A 174 -2.20 -14.88 33.11
CA ASN A 174 -3.52 -14.60 33.66
C ASN A 174 -4.62 -14.58 32.59
N ILE A 175 -4.41 -13.87 31.47
CA ILE A 175 -5.38 -13.81 30.37
C ILE A 175 -5.60 -15.20 29.77
N TRP A 176 -4.54 -16.00 29.68
CA TRP A 176 -4.65 -17.37 29.19
C TRP A 176 -5.49 -18.24 30.14
N GLU A 177 -5.27 -18.17 31.45
CA GLU A 177 -6.06 -18.94 32.42
C GLU A 177 -7.53 -18.48 32.44
N ASP A 178 -7.76 -17.17 32.51
CA ASP A 178 -9.10 -16.58 32.73
C ASP A 178 -10.00 -16.62 31.49
N GLU A 179 -9.42 -16.61 30.27
CA GLU A 179 -10.21 -16.46 29.05
C GLU A 179 -9.97 -17.54 27.98
N VAL A 180 -8.81 -18.22 27.98
CA VAL A 180 -8.49 -19.25 26.97
C VAL A 180 -8.73 -20.63 27.55
N LEU A 181 -8.16 -20.90 28.72
CA LEU A 181 -8.32 -22.17 29.40
C LEU A 181 -9.74 -22.31 29.97
N ALA A 182 -10.32 -21.22 30.48
CA ALA A 182 -11.69 -21.18 30.98
C ALA A 182 -12.76 -21.39 29.89
N ALA A 183 -12.39 -21.29 28.60
CA ALA A 183 -13.30 -21.55 27.48
C ALA A 183 -13.58 -23.05 27.27
N ALA A 184 -12.71 -23.93 27.79
CA ALA A 184 -12.88 -25.38 27.70
C ALA A 184 -14.10 -25.83 28.51
N ARG A 185 -14.92 -26.69 27.90
CA ARG A 185 -16.18 -27.20 28.50
C ARG A 185 -15.96 -28.41 29.39
N ASP A 186 -14.93 -29.19 29.11
CA ASP A 186 -14.56 -30.39 29.84
C ASP A 186 -13.05 -30.51 30.02
N GLU A 187 -12.62 -31.54 30.77
CA GLU A 187 -11.22 -31.76 31.09
C GLU A 187 -10.40 -32.20 29.85
N GLU A 188 -11.02 -32.79 28.83
CA GLU A 188 -10.35 -33.20 27.59
C GLU A 188 -9.98 -31.98 26.75
N GLU A 189 -10.92 -31.06 26.53
CA GLU A 189 -10.69 -29.76 25.90
C GLU A 189 -9.65 -28.95 26.70
N ARG A 190 -9.70 -29.02 28.03
CA ARG A 190 -8.75 -28.30 28.89
C ARG A 190 -7.33 -28.82 28.72
N ILE A 191 -7.12 -30.14 28.71
CA ILE A 191 -5.82 -30.77 28.46
C ILE A 191 -5.33 -30.43 27.04
N PHE A 192 -6.22 -30.45 26.06
CA PHE A 192 -5.91 -30.06 24.68
C PHE A 192 -5.38 -28.61 24.62
N VAL A 193 -6.12 -27.64 25.17
CA VAL A 193 -5.72 -26.23 25.20
C VAL A 193 -4.39 -26.05 25.93
N GLN A 194 -4.16 -26.76 27.05
CA GLN A 194 -2.87 -26.75 27.75
C GLN A 194 -1.72 -27.26 26.88
N GLY A 195 -1.93 -28.34 26.12
CA GLY A 195 -0.93 -28.92 25.24
C GLY A 195 -0.50 -28.03 24.07
N LEU A 196 -1.31 -27.03 23.70
CA LEU A 196 -1.02 -26.09 22.62
C LEU A 196 -0.09 -24.95 23.03
N TYR A 197 -0.02 -24.62 24.31
CA TYR A 197 0.72 -23.46 24.81
C TYR A 197 1.95 -23.86 25.63
N THR A 198 3.02 -23.09 25.48
CA THR A 198 4.26 -23.22 26.27
C THR A 198 4.52 -21.93 27.02
N GLU A 199 4.93 -22.04 28.29
CA GLU A 199 5.30 -20.89 29.10
C GLU A 199 6.69 -20.38 28.67
N ARG A 200 6.77 -19.10 28.30
CA ARG A 200 8.02 -18.39 27.97
C ARG A 200 8.15 -17.17 28.88
N PHE A 201 9.35 -16.97 29.43
CA PHE A 201 9.67 -15.78 30.21
C PHE A 201 10.22 -14.70 29.27
N GLU A 202 9.48 -13.60 29.13
CA GLU A 202 9.89 -12.42 28.37
C GLU A 202 9.76 -11.19 29.26
N SER A 203 10.81 -10.36 29.33
CA SER A 203 10.79 -9.07 30.02
C SER A 203 10.32 -9.10 31.49
N GLY A 204 10.52 -10.21 32.20
CA GLY A 204 10.15 -10.37 33.61
C GLY A 204 8.73 -10.88 33.86
N GLU A 205 7.93 -11.15 32.82
CA GLU A 205 6.58 -11.71 32.93
C GLU A 205 6.49 -13.09 32.30
N ALA A 206 5.68 -13.96 32.90
CA ALA A 206 5.31 -15.25 32.33
C ALA A 206 4.25 -15.05 31.24
N ARG A 207 4.59 -15.42 30.01
CA ARG A 207 3.68 -15.39 28.86
C ARG A 207 3.49 -16.78 28.32
N MET A 208 2.27 -17.07 27.89
CA MET A 208 1.97 -18.30 27.17
C MET A 208 2.18 -18.05 25.68
N ALA A 209 2.81 -18.97 24.98
CA ALA A 209 3.01 -18.91 23.54
C ALA A 209 2.55 -20.21 22.90
N LEU A 210 1.77 -20.11 21.82
CA LEU A 210 1.47 -21.27 20.97
C LEU A 210 2.76 -21.98 20.57
N ARG A 211 2.73 -23.31 20.55
CA ARG A 211 3.84 -24.13 20.05
C ARG A 211 4.16 -23.75 18.59
N ASP A 212 5.42 -23.83 18.20
CA ASP A 212 5.84 -23.38 16.86
C ASP A 212 5.38 -24.36 15.73
N ASP A 213 4.98 -25.57 16.09
CA ASP A 213 4.56 -26.68 15.22
C ASP A 213 3.04 -27.00 15.30
N VAL A 214 2.22 -26.08 15.80
CA VAL A 214 0.76 -26.27 15.85
C VAL A 214 0.20 -26.38 14.43
N THR A 215 -0.61 -27.40 14.20
CA THR A 215 -1.26 -27.71 12.92
C THR A 215 -2.52 -26.87 12.70
N GLN A 216 -2.95 -26.71 11.44
CA GLN A 216 -4.19 -25.98 11.14
C GLN A 216 -5.43 -26.68 11.74
N GLU A 217 -5.42 -28.00 11.86
CA GLU A 217 -6.51 -28.76 12.49
C GLU A 217 -6.61 -28.43 14.00
N GLU A 218 -5.49 -28.35 14.70
CA GLU A 218 -5.44 -27.92 16.11
C GLU A 218 -5.90 -26.47 16.27
N ILE A 219 -5.51 -25.57 15.36
CA ILE A 219 -5.98 -24.18 15.32
C ILE A 219 -7.50 -24.12 15.13
N ASN A 220 -8.05 -24.90 14.20
CA ASN A 220 -9.49 -24.93 13.95
C ASN A 220 -10.25 -25.48 15.17
N HIS A 221 -9.73 -26.51 15.84
CA HIS A 221 -10.36 -27.04 17.04
C HIS A 221 -10.32 -26.02 18.20
N LEU A 222 -9.20 -25.33 18.41
CA LEU A 222 -9.11 -24.25 19.38
C LEU A 222 -10.08 -23.11 19.05
N TRP A 223 -10.23 -22.76 17.77
CA TRP A 223 -11.20 -21.78 17.32
C TRP A 223 -12.62 -22.16 17.74
N ASP A 224 -13.04 -23.40 17.53
CA ASP A 224 -14.39 -23.89 17.86
C ASP A 224 -14.67 -23.83 19.37
N ILE A 225 -13.67 -24.16 20.22
CA ILE A 225 -13.76 -24.04 21.68
C ILE A 225 -13.98 -22.57 22.07
N LEU A 226 -13.15 -21.66 21.56
CA LEU A 226 -13.25 -20.23 21.86
C LEU A 226 -14.55 -19.63 21.34
N TYR A 227 -14.99 -20.03 20.14
CA TYR A 227 -16.25 -19.60 19.54
C TYR A 227 -17.44 -19.99 20.42
N ALA A 228 -17.48 -21.24 20.90
CA ALA A 228 -18.57 -21.72 21.75
C ALA A 228 -18.66 -21.05 23.13
N SER A 229 -17.59 -20.42 23.60
CA SER A 229 -17.57 -19.70 24.89
C SER A 229 -18.24 -18.31 24.87
N GLY A 230 -18.65 -17.83 23.70
CA GLY A 230 -19.16 -16.47 23.49
C GLY A 230 -18.07 -15.40 23.58
N ARG A 231 -16.79 -15.79 23.54
CA ARG A 231 -15.65 -14.86 23.50
C ARG A 231 -15.64 -14.01 22.22
N MET A 232 -16.21 -14.55 21.14
CA MET A 232 -16.25 -13.89 19.83
C MET A 232 -17.43 -12.92 19.67
N ASP A 233 -18.30 -12.81 20.68
CA ASP A 233 -19.43 -11.90 20.67
C ASP A 233 -18.94 -10.46 20.83
N VAL A 234 -19.38 -9.60 19.92
CA VAL A 234 -18.99 -8.19 19.86
C VAL A 234 -20.20 -7.31 19.60
N ARG A 235 -20.09 -6.04 19.99
CA ARG A 235 -21.12 -5.03 19.77
C ARG A 235 -20.54 -3.86 18.98
N ILE A 236 -21.12 -3.59 17.83
CA ILE A 236 -20.80 -2.43 17.00
C ILE A 236 -21.59 -1.25 17.56
N SER A 237 -20.91 -0.16 17.89
CA SER A 237 -21.49 1.14 18.14
C SER A 237 -21.09 2.06 17.00
N THR A 238 -22.03 2.48 16.19
CA THR A 238 -21.77 3.43 15.11
C THR A 238 -22.78 4.56 15.14
N VAL A 239 -22.32 5.73 14.72
CA VAL A 239 -23.16 6.90 14.51
C VAL A 239 -23.55 6.86 13.04
N ILE A 240 -24.82 6.63 12.72
CA ILE A 240 -25.24 6.79 11.33
C ILE A 240 -25.28 8.29 11.01
N ASP A 241 -24.44 8.72 10.08
CA ASP A 241 -24.53 10.05 9.44
C ASP A 241 -25.66 9.98 8.38
N MET A 242 -26.84 9.53 8.82
CA MET A 242 -28.10 9.78 8.14
C MET A 242 -28.51 11.20 8.53
N ILE A 243 -29.25 11.88 7.64
CA ILE A 243 -30.00 13.08 7.99
C ILE A 243 -30.99 12.66 9.11
N ALA A 244 -30.58 12.87 10.36
CA ALA A 244 -30.85 12.04 11.52
C ALA A 244 -32.17 12.24 12.29
N ALA A 245 -32.22 11.60 13.46
CA ALA A 245 -33.05 11.94 14.59
C ALA A 245 -32.43 13.11 15.37
N PRO A 246 -33.06 14.30 15.46
CA PRO A 246 -32.57 15.35 16.32
C PRO A 246 -33.29 15.31 17.67
N GLU A 247 -32.59 14.95 18.74
CA GLU A 247 -33.05 15.30 20.08
C GLU A 247 -33.08 16.83 20.28
N LYS A 248 -32.34 17.58 19.45
CA LYS A 248 -32.24 19.05 19.48
C LYS A 248 -32.00 19.66 18.10
N ILE A 249 -32.76 20.71 17.74
CA ILE A 249 -32.64 21.48 16.49
C ILE A 249 -32.50 22.97 16.82
N ARG A 250 -31.58 23.67 16.16
CA ARG A 250 -31.43 25.12 16.29
C ARG A 250 -32.66 25.87 15.79
N GLU A 251 -33.07 26.94 16.48
CA GLU A 251 -34.26 27.74 16.14
C GLU A 251 -34.30 28.17 14.66
N GLU A 252 -33.25 28.85 14.19
CA GLU A 252 -33.12 29.34 12.81
C GLU A 252 -33.24 28.20 11.80
N ARG A 253 -32.61 27.07 12.10
CA ARG A 253 -32.59 25.87 11.25
C ARG A 253 -33.93 25.13 11.25
N PHE A 254 -34.70 25.21 12.33
CA PHE A 254 -36.04 24.62 12.41
C PHE A 254 -37.03 25.45 11.59
N GLU A 255 -37.03 26.77 11.77
CA GLU A 255 -38.04 27.65 11.18
C GLU A 255 -37.76 28.05 9.73
N GLU A 256 -36.49 28.30 9.38
CA GLU A 256 -36.12 28.84 8.05
C GLU A 256 -35.83 27.75 7.02
N ASP A 257 -35.41 26.57 7.49
CA ASP A 257 -34.97 25.50 6.62
C ASP A 257 -35.90 24.26 6.71
N LEU A 258 -36.24 23.77 7.92
CA LEU A 258 -36.95 22.48 8.09
C LEU A 258 -38.45 22.61 7.85
N LEU A 259 -39.15 23.46 8.61
CA LEU A 259 -40.60 23.65 8.45
C LEU A 259 -41.03 23.99 7.00
N PRO A 260 -40.29 24.83 6.24
CA PRO A 260 -40.63 25.13 4.85
C PRO A 260 -40.46 23.96 3.89
N SER A 261 -39.54 23.03 4.17
CA SER A 261 -39.27 21.84 3.34
C SER A 261 -40.32 20.72 3.46
N LEU A 262 -41.20 20.80 4.47
CA LEU A 262 -42.16 19.77 4.83
C LEU A 262 -43.55 20.00 4.22
N THR A 263 -44.30 18.91 4.00
CA THR A 263 -45.73 18.98 3.67
C THR A 263 -46.53 19.53 4.86
N ALA A 264 -47.77 19.97 4.63
CA ALA A 264 -48.61 20.52 5.70
C ALA A 264 -48.91 19.49 6.81
N GLU A 265 -49.03 18.21 6.45
CA GLU A 265 -49.27 17.11 7.38
C GLU A 265 -48.01 16.80 8.20
N ASP A 266 -46.86 16.71 7.54
CA ASP A 266 -45.57 16.44 8.18
C ASP A 266 -45.13 17.58 9.10
N ARG A 267 -45.42 18.83 8.71
CA ARG A 267 -45.15 20.01 9.52
C ARG A 267 -45.91 19.96 10.84
N GLN A 268 -47.19 19.59 10.80
CA GLN A 268 -48.03 19.48 11.99
C GLN A 268 -47.55 18.33 12.88
N LEU A 269 -47.16 17.20 12.28
CA LEU A 269 -46.59 16.05 12.97
C LEU A 269 -45.31 16.43 13.72
N ILE A 270 -44.36 17.07 13.04
CA ILE A 270 -43.06 17.47 13.61
C ILE A 270 -43.27 18.54 14.70
N GLN A 271 -44.10 19.55 14.48
CA GLN A 271 -44.41 20.55 15.50
C GLN A 271 -45.10 19.98 16.75
N SER A 272 -45.79 18.84 16.63
CA SER A 272 -46.39 18.15 17.78
C SER A 272 -45.38 17.37 18.63
N ALA A 273 -44.24 17.00 18.03
CA ALA A 273 -43.20 16.22 18.68
C ALA A 273 -42.03 17.07 19.22
N TYR A 274 -41.93 18.34 18.81
CA TYR A 274 -40.87 19.26 19.24
C TYR A 274 -41.42 20.39 20.13
N THR A 275 -40.68 20.73 21.19
CA THR A 275 -40.98 21.84 22.10
C THR A 275 -39.82 22.81 22.15
N ARG A 276 -40.11 24.11 22.05
CA ARG A 276 -39.08 25.16 22.14
C ARG A 276 -38.61 25.34 23.58
N ASP A 277 -37.30 25.27 23.80
CA ASP A 277 -36.69 25.55 25.09
C ASP A 277 -36.69 27.06 25.37
N PRO A 278 -37.26 27.53 26.50
CA PRO A 278 -37.40 28.96 26.77
C PRO A 278 -36.08 29.66 27.17
N PHE A 279 -35.02 28.92 27.49
CA PHE A 279 -33.72 29.47 27.89
C PHE A 279 -32.70 29.42 26.75
N VAL A 280 -32.73 28.35 25.97
CA VAL A 280 -31.76 28.11 24.89
C VAL A 280 -32.29 28.59 23.54
N GLY A 281 -33.61 28.72 23.37
CA GLY A 281 -34.27 29.12 22.11
C GLY A 281 -34.41 27.98 21.09
N ASP A 282 -33.64 26.91 21.25
CA ASP A 282 -33.64 25.73 20.40
C ASP A 282 -34.89 24.84 20.59
N TYR A 283 -35.25 24.07 19.56
CA TYR A 283 -36.34 23.10 19.61
C TYR A 283 -35.82 21.73 20.06
N LEU A 284 -36.47 21.12 21.06
CA LEU A 284 -36.14 19.83 21.63
C LEU A 284 -37.23 18.80 21.31
N LEU A 285 -36.85 17.56 21.01
CA LEU A 285 -37.80 16.46 20.88
C LEU A 285 -38.41 16.18 22.27
N SER A 286 -39.74 16.18 22.37
CA SER A 286 -40.46 16.08 23.64
C SER A 286 -41.44 14.90 23.71
N THR A 287 -41.36 13.95 22.78
CA THR A 287 -42.20 12.74 22.76
C THR A 287 -41.44 11.49 23.17
N ASP A 288 -42.06 10.69 24.04
CA ASP A 288 -41.60 9.34 24.42
C ASP A 288 -42.35 8.23 23.66
N ASP A 289 -43.27 8.58 22.76
CA ASP A 289 -44.06 7.63 21.96
C ASP A 289 -43.25 7.12 20.76
N SER A 290 -42.96 5.82 20.76
CA SER A 290 -42.15 5.15 19.73
C SER A 290 -42.79 5.15 18.33
N ASP A 291 -44.12 5.08 18.22
CA ASP A 291 -44.81 5.06 16.93
C ASP A 291 -44.87 6.47 16.34
N LEU A 292 -45.07 7.47 17.20
CA LEU A 292 -44.97 8.88 16.80
C LEU A 292 -43.55 9.23 16.37
N LEU A 293 -42.53 8.74 17.09
CA LEU A 293 -41.13 8.94 16.74
C LEU A 293 -40.79 8.36 15.37
N ASP A 294 -41.21 7.13 15.06
CA ASP A 294 -40.99 6.51 13.75
C ASP A 294 -41.62 7.33 12.61
N ARG A 295 -42.83 7.85 12.82
CA ARG A 295 -43.51 8.70 11.83
C ARG A 295 -42.83 10.05 11.65
N VAL A 296 -42.37 10.67 12.74
CA VAL A 296 -41.61 11.93 12.72
C VAL A 296 -40.30 11.73 11.96
N LEU A 297 -39.57 10.65 12.23
CA LEU A 297 -38.33 10.33 11.53
C LEU A 297 -38.55 10.14 10.04
N LYS A 298 -39.56 9.36 9.63
CA LYS A 298 -39.93 9.20 8.21
C LYS A 298 -40.23 10.52 7.51
N ALA A 299 -40.98 11.41 8.18
CA ALA A 299 -41.30 12.74 7.66
C ALA A 299 -40.06 13.63 7.53
N MET A 300 -39.15 13.59 8.51
CA MET A 300 -37.91 14.36 8.50
C MET A 300 -36.91 13.86 7.45
N THR A 301 -36.81 12.54 7.24
CA THR A 301 -35.95 11.94 6.21
C THR A 301 -36.47 12.20 4.79
N ALA A 302 -37.78 12.38 4.62
CA ALA A 302 -38.41 12.71 3.34
C ALA A 302 -38.35 14.22 2.99
N ALA A 303 -37.95 15.07 3.94
CA ALA A 303 -37.90 16.53 3.76
C ALA A 303 -36.66 16.96 2.97
N ASP A 304 -36.83 17.88 2.01
CA ASP A 304 -35.73 18.45 1.22
C ASP A 304 -34.99 19.53 2.04
N TYR A 305 -34.20 19.07 3.03
CA TYR A 305 -33.57 19.89 4.05
C TYR A 305 -32.04 19.83 3.97
N SER A 306 -31.37 21.00 3.90
CA SER A 306 -29.91 21.11 3.71
C SER A 306 -29.08 21.12 5.01
N GLY A 307 -29.71 21.07 6.19
CA GLY A 307 -29.01 20.99 7.47
C GLY A 307 -28.69 19.55 7.86
N ALA A 308 -27.44 19.30 8.27
CA ALA A 308 -27.02 17.98 8.76
C ALA A 308 -27.72 17.68 10.09
N ILE A 309 -28.83 16.96 10.05
CA ILE A 309 -29.34 16.30 11.24
C ILE A 309 -28.40 15.10 11.44
N ARG A 310 -27.74 14.98 12.59
CA ARG A 310 -26.76 13.92 12.90
C ARG A 310 -27.21 13.17 14.14
N HIS A 311 -26.92 11.86 14.18
CA HIS A 311 -26.98 10.95 15.33
C HIS A 311 -28.25 10.10 15.49
N VAL A 312 -28.22 8.90 14.90
CA VAL A 312 -28.76 7.70 15.55
C VAL A 312 -27.56 6.85 15.94
N ASN A 313 -27.30 6.70 17.24
CA ASN A 313 -26.35 5.71 17.73
C ASN A 313 -26.99 4.35 17.58
N GLN A 314 -26.49 3.53 16.65
CA GLN A 314 -26.97 2.17 16.50
C GLN A 314 -26.01 1.20 17.19
N LEU A 315 -26.58 0.33 18.02
CA LEU A 315 -25.90 -0.81 18.59
C LEU A 315 -26.30 -2.06 17.80
N ILE A 316 -25.31 -2.74 17.22
CA ILE A 316 -25.52 -3.97 16.45
C ILE A 316 -24.71 -5.08 17.12
N ASP A 317 -25.39 -6.12 17.57
CA ASP A 317 -24.74 -7.33 18.06
C ASP A 317 -24.24 -8.17 16.87
N ALA A 318 -22.98 -8.57 16.91
CA ALA A 318 -22.33 -9.34 15.86
C ALA A 318 -21.37 -10.37 16.46
N VAL A 319 -20.95 -11.34 15.64
CA VAL A 319 -20.02 -12.38 16.06
C VAL A 319 -18.80 -12.40 15.15
N VAL A 320 -17.61 -12.41 15.74
CA VAL A 320 -16.36 -12.56 15.00
C VAL A 320 -16.21 -14.01 14.52
N VAL A 321 -16.28 -14.23 13.22
CA VAL A 321 -16.19 -15.58 12.62
C VAL A 321 -14.86 -15.85 11.92
N GLY A 322 -14.03 -14.83 11.72
CA GLY A 322 -12.71 -15.01 11.15
C GLY A 322 -11.75 -13.85 11.41
N ILE A 323 -10.45 -14.16 11.39
CA ILE A 323 -9.36 -13.17 11.51
C ILE A 323 -8.59 -13.14 10.19
N ILE A 324 -8.37 -11.94 9.66
CA ILE A 324 -7.67 -11.68 8.41
C ILE A 324 -6.24 -11.25 8.69
N ASN A 325 -5.30 -11.93 8.03
CA ASN A 325 -3.88 -11.67 8.10
C ASN A 325 -3.26 -11.77 6.70
N SER A 326 -3.49 -10.75 5.89
CA SER A 326 -3.01 -10.68 4.52
C SER A 326 -1.62 -10.04 4.41
N PRO A 327 -0.94 -10.18 3.26
CA PRO A 327 0.26 -9.44 2.92
C PRO A 327 0.15 -7.91 2.99
N ASN A 328 -1.06 -7.34 2.94
CA ASN A 328 -1.27 -5.90 3.01
C ASN A 328 -1.54 -5.46 4.47
N PRO A 329 -0.64 -4.66 5.10
CA PRO A 329 -0.84 -4.18 6.47
C PRO A 329 -2.18 -3.46 6.68
N LYS A 330 -2.70 -2.77 5.66
CA LYS A 330 -3.95 -2.02 5.78
C LYS A 330 -5.16 -2.93 6.02
N THR A 331 -5.22 -4.10 5.38
CA THR A 331 -6.31 -5.08 5.63
C THR A 331 -6.21 -5.74 6.99
N ASN A 332 -5.00 -5.75 7.57
CA ASN A 332 -4.74 -6.32 8.89
C ASN A 332 -4.96 -5.30 10.01
N GLY A 333 -5.15 -4.02 9.65
CA GLY A 333 -5.33 -2.92 10.57
C GLY A 333 -6.65 -2.97 11.33
N ASN A 334 -7.10 -1.79 11.76
CA ASN A 334 -8.37 -1.62 12.46
C ASN A 334 -9.58 -1.67 11.48
N ILE A 335 -9.71 -2.76 10.73
CA ILE A 335 -10.76 -2.97 9.72
C ILE A 335 -11.62 -4.20 10.09
N ALA A 336 -12.92 -4.09 9.86
CA ALA A 336 -13.86 -5.20 9.91
C ALA A 336 -14.59 -5.36 8.57
N TYR A 337 -14.88 -6.59 8.20
CA TYR A 337 -15.63 -6.96 7.02
C TYR A 337 -16.93 -7.60 7.46
N ILE A 338 -18.05 -7.05 7.02
CA ILE A 338 -19.40 -7.46 7.41
C ILE A 338 -20.25 -7.67 6.15
N PRO A 339 -21.13 -8.69 6.09
CA PRO A 339 -22.04 -8.85 4.98
C PRO A 339 -22.95 -7.63 4.81
N LEU A 340 -22.96 -7.05 3.60
CA LEU A 340 -23.74 -5.86 3.27
C LEU A 340 -25.23 -6.11 3.48
N ASP A 341 -25.72 -7.29 3.12
CA ASP A 341 -27.12 -7.69 3.23
C ASP A 341 -27.63 -7.76 4.67
N ALA A 342 -26.77 -8.10 5.63
CA ALA A 342 -27.10 -8.05 7.06
C ALA A 342 -27.39 -6.61 7.53
N LEU A 343 -26.77 -5.60 6.90
CA LEU A 343 -26.97 -4.19 7.24
C LEU A 343 -28.12 -3.52 6.50
N GLN A 344 -28.73 -4.17 5.51
CA GLN A 344 -29.80 -3.56 4.71
C GLN A 344 -31.14 -3.47 5.47
N GLY A 345 -31.39 -4.37 6.44
CA GLY A 345 -32.67 -4.47 7.15
C GLY A 345 -32.72 -3.70 8.48
N THR A 346 -33.86 -3.83 9.18
CA THR A 346 -34.18 -3.14 10.45
C THR A 346 -33.30 -3.49 11.63
N GLY A 347 -32.64 -4.66 11.59
CA GLY A 347 -31.65 -5.04 12.58
C GLY A 347 -30.26 -4.42 12.34
N GLY A 348 -30.04 -3.80 11.18
CA GLY A 348 -28.82 -3.14 10.78
C GLY A 348 -29.07 -1.68 10.43
N LEU A 349 -28.27 -1.12 9.53
CA LEU A 349 -28.24 0.33 9.27
C LEU A 349 -29.38 0.84 8.37
N MET A 350 -30.38 0.03 8.01
CA MET A 350 -31.50 0.44 7.15
C MET A 350 -31.04 1.14 5.86
N LEU A 351 -30.09 0.53 5.16
CA LEU A 351 -29.44 1.15 4.01
C LEU A 351 -30.33 1.24 2.76
N ASP A 352 -31.46 0.54 2.71
CA ASP A 352 -32.44 0.59 1.60
C ASP A 352 -31.82 0.40 0.19
N GLY A 353 -30.83 -0.47 0.08
CA GLY A 353 -30.11 -0.78 -1.14
C GLY A 353 -28.99 0.20 -1.49
N ALA A 354 -28.71 1.18 -0.63
CA ALA A 354 -27.66 2.15 -0.81
C ALA A 354 -26.26 1.56 -0.56
N VAL A 355 -25.30 2.04 -1.34
CA VAL A 355 -23.88 1.71 -1.26
C VAL A 355 -23.07 3.00 -1.35
N THR A 356 -21.91 3.05 -0.70
CA THR A 356 -21.00 4.20 -0.81
C THR A 356 -20.10 4.08 -2.03
N GLU A 357 -19.70 2.85 -2.37
CA GLU A 357 -18.78 2.59 -3.47
C GLU A 357 -19.07 1.26 -4.16
N LEU A 358 -18.77 1.17 -5.46
CA LEU A 358 -18.81 -0.05 -6.25
C LEU A 358 -17.42 -0.29 -6.82
N LEU A 359 -16.75 -1.35 -6.38
CA LEU A 359 -15.41 -1.72 -6.84
C LEU A 359 -15.47 -2.39 -8.21
N ILE A 360 -14.42 -2.21 -9.01
CA ILE A 360 -14.33 -2.72 -10.38
C ILE A 360 -12.97 -3.36 -10.63
N ARG A 361 -12.97 -4.54 -11.26
CA ARG A 361 -11.79 -5.23 -11.77
C ARG A 361 -12.14 -5.94 -13.07
N ALA A 362 -11.22 -6.09 -14.01
CA ALA A 362 -11.47 -6.93 -15.19
C ALA A 362 -11.66 -8.40 -14.76
N SER A 363 -12.63 -9.11 -15.34
CA SER A 363 -12.94 -10.50 -14.95
C SER A 363 -11.82 -11.49 -15.28
N ASN A 364 -10.88 -11.11 -16.16
CA ASN A 364 -9.69 -11.90 -16.51
C ASN A 364 -8.40 -11.34 -15.89
N ALA A 365 -8.52 -10.41 -14.94
CA ALA A 365 -7.38 -9.78 -14.29
C ALA A 365 -6.49 -10.83 -13.61
N ARG A 366 -5.20 -10.53 -13.57
CA ARG A 366 -4.20 -11.34 -12.88
C ARG A 366 -3.56 -10.52 -11.77
N ASP A 367 -3.46 -11.09 -10.58
CA ASP A 367 -3.01 -10.37 -9.37
C ASP A 367 -1.58 -9.82 -9.49
N PHE A 368 -0.72 -10.49 -10.25
CA PHE A 368 0.65 -10.05 -10.47
C PHE A 368 0.78 -8.96 -11.56
N VAL A 369 -0.31 -8.61 -12.24
CA VAL A 369 -0.36 -7.64 -13.32
C VAL A 369 -1.13 -6.40 -12.86
N LEU A 370 -0.45 -5.26 -12.92
CA LEU A 370 -1.10 -3.97 -12.65
C LEU A 370 -2.18 -3.68 -13.70
N PRO A 371 -3.23 -2.92 -13.32
CA PRO A 371 -4.27 -2.51 -14.26
C PRO A 371 -3.70 -1.92 -15.55
N GLY A 372 -4.14 -2.46 -16.68
CA GLY A 372 -3.76 -1.98 -18.01
C GLY A 372 -4.69 -0.90 -18.53
N SER A 373 -4.53 -0.52 -19.80
CA SER A 373 -5.42 0.46 -20.46
C SER A 373 -6.88 0.02 -20.48
N PHE A 374 -7.16 -1.28 -20.56
CA PHE A 374 -8.52 -1.83 -20.48
C PHE A 374 -9.21 -1.48 -19.16
N GLU A 375 -8.46 -1.42 -18.06
CA GLU A 375 -8.98 -1.11 -16.73
C GLU A 375 -8.81 0.37 -16.37
N SER A 376 -8.53 1.23 -17.34
CA SER A 376 -8.48 2.68 -17.12
C SER A 376 -9.89 3.24 -16.86
N PRO A 377 -10.03 4.26 -16.00
CA PRO A 377 -11.32 4.87 -15.71
C PRO A 377 -12.09 5.33 -16.97
N ASP A 378 -11.40 5.89 -17.95
CA ASP A 378 -12.00 6.35 -19.22
C ASP A 378 -12.55 5.17 -20.05
N THR A 379 -11.81 4.06 -20.09
CA THR A 379 -12.24 2.85 -20.82
C THR A 379 -13.41 2.17 -20.13
N ILE A 380 -13.36 2.05 -18.79
CA ILE A 380 -14.46 1.54 -17.97
C ILE A 380 -15.70 2.40 -18.17
N THR A 381 -15.57 3.73 -18.11
CA THR A 381 -16.68 4.67 -18.31
C THR A 381 -17.29 4.52 -19.70
N SER A 382 -16.46 4.41 -20.74
CA SER A 382 -16.92 4.25 -22.12
C SER A 382 -17.64 2.91 -22.33
N ALA A 383 -17.10 1.81 -21.78
CA ALA A 383 -17.69 0.49 -21.86
C ALA A 383 -19.00 0.40 -21.07
N LEU A 384 -19.07 1.06 -19.92
CA LEU A 384 -20.29 1.16 -19.11
C LEU A 384 -21.36 1.99 -19.81
N ALA A 385 -21.01 3.14 -20.37
CA ALA A 385 -21.94 3.98 -21.11
C ALA A 385 -22.53 3.26 -22.33
N ALA A 386 -21.72 2.49 -23.06
CA ALA A 386 -22.18 1.67 -24.17
C ALA A 386 -23.18 0.57 -23.70
N SER A 387 -22.81 -0.19 -22.66
CA SER A 387 -23.65 -1.27 -22.10
C SER A 387 -24.97 -0.76 -21.49
N LEU A 388 -24.98 0.43 -20.89
CA LEU A 388 -26.21 1.08 -20.40
C LEU A 388 -27.08 1.62 -21.54
N ALA A 389 -26.47 2.15 -22.61
CA ALA A 389 -27.20 2.66 -23.76
C ALA A 389 -27.99 1.57 -24.50
N GLU A 390 -27.48 0.33 -24.52
CA GLU A 390 -28.20 -0.84 -25.05
C GLU A 390 -29.51 -1.13 -24.29
N GLU A 391 -29.57 -0.79 -22.99
CA GLU A 391 -30.79 -0.89 -22.18
C GLU A 391 -31.65 0.39 -22.20
N GLY A 392 -31.28 1.39 -23.01
CA GLY A 392 -31.93 2.71 -23.03
C GLY A 392 -31.69 3.53 -21.75
N LYS A 393 -30.70 3.15 -20.93
CA LYS A 393 -30.32 3.85 -19.70
C LYS A 393 -29.10 4.74 -19.95
N ARG A 394 -28.87 5.69 -19.05
CA ARG A 394 -27.68 6.53 -19.06
C ARG A 394 -26.94 6.38 -17.74
N PHE A 395 -25.62 6.54 -17.80
CA PHE A 395 -24.81 6.60 -16.59
C PHE A 395 -25.21 7.85 -15.79
N PRO A 396 -25.53 7.72 -14.48
CA PRO A 396 -25.95 8.86 -13.66
C PRO A 396 -24.87 9.94 -13.61
N SER A 397 -25.26 11.21 -13.73
CA SER A 397 -24.31 12.34 -13.78
C SER A 397 -23.65 12.66 -12.44
N GLU A 398 -24.24 12.24 -11.32
CA GLU A 398 -23.65 12.37 -9.99
C GLU A 398 -22.52 11.38 -9.71
N LEU A 399 -22.48 10.27 -10.44
CA LEU A 399 -21.51 9.20 -10.25
C LEU A 399 -20.25 9.46 -11.07
N VAL A 400 -19.11 9.08 -10.49
CA VAL A 400 -17.80 9.19 -11.13
C VAL A 400 -17.05 7.87 -11.03
N VAL A 401 -16.35 7.52 -12.11
CA VAL A 401 -15.40 6.40 -12.11
C VAL A 401 -14.04 6.96 -11.74
N LYS A 402 -13.43 6.45 -10.67
CA LYS A 402 -12.10 6.86 -10.20
C LYS A 402 -11.17 5.68 -10.14
N GLY A 403 -9.96 5.87 -10.65
CA GLY A 403 -8.95 4.81 -10.69
C GLY A 403 -8.28 4.63 -9.33
N TRP A 404 -7.60 3.49 -9.17
CA TRP A 404 -6.72 3.27 -8.03
C TRP A 404 -5.62 4.34 -7.89
N GLU A 405 -5.22 4.95 -9.00
CA GLU A 405 -4.22 6.01 -9.02
C GLU A 405 -4.71 7.30 -8.35
N ASP A 406 -6.00 7.62 -8.49
CA ASP A 406 -6.62 8.79 -7.88
C ASP A 406 -6.66 8.70 -6.34
N TYR A 407 -6.85 7.48 -5.82
CA TYR A 407 -6.87 7.19 -4.37
C TYR A 407 -5.50 7.01 -3.75
N SER A 408 -4.49 6.72 -4.58
CA SER A 408 -3.11 6.55 -4.14
C SER A 408 -2.26 7.78 -4.49
N ALA A 409 -2.88 8.91 -4.80
CA ALA A 409 -2.21 10.18 -5.08
C ALA A 409 -1.27 10.60 -3.93
N ASP A 410 -1.70 10.48 -2.68
CA ASP A 410 -0.85 10.78 -1.51
C ASP A 410 0.32 9.80 -1.38
N TYR A 411 0.11 8.54 -1.74
CA TYR A 411 1.19 7.54 -1.81
C TYR A 411 2.17 7.86 -2.95
N PHE A 412 1.70 8.33 -4.10
CA PHE A 412 2.56 8.78 -5.18
C PHE A 412 3.30 10.07 -4.85
N ALA A 413 2.67 10.99 -4.12
CA ALA A 413 3.30 12.19 -3.61
C ALA A 413 4.40 11.85 -2.58
N ALA A 414 4.14 10.90 -1.68
CA ALA A 414 5.13 10.41 -0.73
C ALA A 414 6.27 9.64 -1.42
N SER A 415 5.96 8.72 -2.35
CA SER A 415 6.96 7.96 -3.11
C SER A 415 7.68 8.76 -4.20
N ALA A 416 7.23 9.98 -4.53
CA ALA A 416 8.03 10.90 -5.34
C ALA A 416 9.37 11.24 -4.64
N GLY A 417 9.40 11.20 -3.30
CA GLY A 417 10.63 11.27 -2.50
C GLY A 417 11.60 10.12 -2.80
N ASP A 418 11.10 8.92 -3.12
CA ASP A 418 11.92 7.75 -3.44
C ASP A 418 12.70 7.94 -4.74
N HIS A 419 12.10 8.59 -5.74
CA HIS A 419 12.80 8.93 -6.98
C HIS A 419 13.92 9.96 -6.76
N VAL A 420 13.74 10.89 -5.82
CA VAL A 420 14.79 11.83 -5.42
C VAL A 420 15.88 11.12 -4.64
N SER A 421 15.52 10.28 -3.66
CA SER A 421 16.45 9.46 -2.86
C SER A 421 17.31 8.55 -3.74
N THR A 422 16.71 7.87 -4.71
CA THR A 422 17.42 6.99 -5.66
C THR A 422 18.45 7.76 -6.49
N ARG A 423 18.12 9.00 -6.93
CA ARG A 423 19.05 9.87 -7.68
C ARG A 423 20.20 10.37 -6.79
N ILE A 424 19.91 10.71 -5.53
CA ILE A 424 20.94 11.12 -4.56
C ILE A 424 21.88 9.95 -4.26
N MET A 425 21.35 8.74 -4.07
CA MET A 425 22.16 7.53 -3.89
C MET A 425 23.04 7.27 -5.10
N ALA A 426 22.48 7.36 -6.33
CA ALA A 426 23.24 7.23 -7.56
C ALA A 426 24.43 8.21 -7.59
N LEU A 427 24.18 9.49 -7.26
CA LEU A 427 25.21 10.51 -7.20
C LEU A 427 26.35 10.12 -6.26
N PHE A 428 26.03 9.66 -5.04
CA PHE A 428 27.05 9.24 -4.07
C PHE A 428 27.82 7.99 -4.53
N LEU A 429 27.15 6.97 -5.06
CA LEU A 429 27.80 5.75 -5.55
C LEU A 429 28.76 6.03 -6.72
N PHE A 430 28.37 6.95 -7.61
CA PHE A 430 29.24 7.41 -8.68
C PHE A 430 30.37 8.32 -8.18
N LEU A 431 30.14 9.12 -7.14
CA LEU A 431 31.18 9.94 -6.50
C LEU A 431 32.27 9.07 -5.85
N LEU A 432 31.90 7.96 -5.20
CA LEU A 432 32.85 6.98 -4.65
C LEU A 432 33.72 6.38 -5.75
N SER A 433 33.10 5.97 -6.86
CA SER A 433 33.82 5.51 -8.06
C SER A 433 34.74 6.59 -8.63
N PHE A 434 34.27 7.84 -8.68
CA PHE A 434 35.05 8.99 -9.15
C PHE A 434 36.34 9.16 -8.37
N ILE A 435 36.28 9.17 -7.03
CA ILE A 435 37.47 9.35 -6.19
C ILE A 435 38.49 8.25 -6.46
N GLY A 436 38.03 7.00 -6.60
CA GLY A 436 38.89 5.86 -6.93
C GLY A 436 39.58 5.99 -8.28
N ILE A 437 38.84 6.37 -9.32
CA ILE A 437 39.36 6.56 -10.69
C ILE A 437 40.33 7.74 -10.73
N ALA A 438 39.95 8.88 -10.15
CA ALA A 438 40.76 10.10 -10.14
C ALA A 438 42.09 9.87 -9.42
N ASN A 439 42.07 9.20 -8.26
CA ASN A 439 43.29 8.88 -7.51
C ASN A 439 44.22 7.95 -8.31
N THR A 440 43.64 6.94 -8.98
CA THR A 440 44.42 6.00 -9.79
C THR A 440 45.00 6.69 -11.03
N MET A 441 44.23 7.54 -11.70
CA MET A 441 44.67 8.27 -12.88
C MET A 441 45.71 9.34 -12.55
N LEU A 442 45.55 10.05 -11.43
CA LEU A 442 46.56 11.00 -10.97
C LEU A 442 47.91 10.30 -10.75
N MET A 443 47.91 9.14 -10.08
CA MET A 443 49.12 8.34 -9.91
C MET A 443 49.69 7.83 -11.23
N ALA A 444 48.85 7.32 -12.14
CA ALA A 444 49.29 6.84 -13.46
C ALA A 444 49.91 7.95 -14.32
N VAL A 445 49.41 9.18 -14.20
CA VAL A 445 49.95 10.36 -14.86
C VAL A 445 51.29 10.77 -14.24
N LEU A 446 51.38 10.86 -12.91
CA LEU A 446 52.59 11.27 -12.21
C LEU A 446 53.76 10.31 -12.46
N GLU A 447 53.51 8.99 -12.43
CA GLU A 447 54.50 7.95 -12.74
C GLU A 447 55.00 7.99 -14.20
N ARG A 448 54.21 8.58 -15.12
CA ARG A 448 54.49 8.59 -16.56
C ARG A 448 54.84 9.98 -17.10
N THR A 449 55.11 10.95 -16.24
CA THR A 449 55.42 12.34 -16.66
C THR A 449 56.55 12.40 -17.69
N LYS A 450 57.60 11.58 -17.52
CA LYS A 450 58.74 11.46 -18.46
C LYS A 450 58.36 10.83 -19.80
N GLU A 451 57.50 9.80 -19.78
CA GLU A 451 56.99 9.15 -21.01
C GLU A 451 56.08 10.10 -21.80
N ILE A 452 55.24 10.89 -21.12
CA ILE A 452 54.39 11.93 -21.72
C ILE A 452 55.25 12.99 -22.41
N GLY A 453 56.30 13.47 -21.74
CA GLY A 453 57.27 14.43 -22.30
C GLY A 453 57.96 13.90 -23.55
N MET A 454 58.37 12.62 -23.54
CA MET A 454 58.99 11.96 -24.68
C MET A 454 58.03 11.81 -25.87
N MET A 455 56.79 11.40 -25.64
CA MET A 455 55.78 11.27 -26.70
C MET A 455 55.46 12.62 -27.36
N ARG A 456 55.40 13.71 -26.57
CA ARG A 456 55.23 15.08 -27.10
C ARG A 456 56.46 15.53 -27.90
N ALA A 457 57.67 15.20 -27.45
CA ALA A 457 58.91 15.49 -28.18
C ALA A 457 59.01 14.70 -29.51
N LEU A 458 58.43 13.51 -29.57
CA LEU A 458 58.32 12.69 -30.79
C LEU A 458 57.18 13.14 -31.74
N GLY A 459 56.45 14.20 -31.41
CA GLY A 459 55.45 14.83 -32.27
C GLY A 459 54.00 14.41 -32.02
N MET A 460 53.69 13.72 -30.91
CA MET A 460 52.31 13.41 -30.52
C MET A 460 51.60 14.67 -30.01
N THR A 461 50.37 14.92 -30.48
CA THR A 461 49.62 16.12 -30.07
C THR A 461 48.96 15.92 -28.70
N ASP A 462 48.73 17.02 -27.97
CA ASP A 462 48.05 17.00 -26.67
C ASP A 462 46.65 16.36 -26.75
N GLY A 463 45.95 16.53 -27.88
CA GLY A 463 44.65 15.90 -28.14
C GLY A 463 44.74 14.38 -28.36
N GLN A 464 45.79 13.89 -29.02
CA GLN A 464 46.03 12.45 -29.17
C GLN A 464 46.36 11.81 -27.81
N LEU A 465 47.13 12.52 -26.99
CA LEU A 465 47.48 12.06 -25.65
C LEU A 465 46.25 12.02 -24.75
N LEU A 466 45.45 13.10 -24.74
CA LEU A 466 44.19 13.18 -24.00
C LEU A 466 43.24 12.03 -24.39
N PHE A 467 43.04 11.81 -25.70
CA PHE A 467 42.19 10.73 -26.20
C PHE A 467 42.68 9.35 -25.75
N SER A 468 44.00 9.12 -25.74
CA SER A 468 44.57 7.86 -25.25
C SER A 468 44.22 7.58 -23.79
N TYR A 469 44.34 8.59 -22.91
CA TYR A 469 44.04 8.43 -21.48
C TYR A 469 42.54 8.32 -21.20
N VAL A 470 41.72 9.09 -21.91
CA VAL A 470 40.25 8.98 -21.83
C VAL A 470 39.78 7.59 -22.28
N LEU A 471 40.38 7.06 -23.35
CA LEU A 471 40.09 5.71 -23.84
C LEU A 471 40.56 4.63 -22.85
N GLU A 472 41.74 4.80 -22.23
CA GLU A 472 42.23 3.93 -21.15
C GLU A 472 41.22 3.89 -19.99
N ALA A 473 40.79 5.05 -19.50
CA ALA A 473 39.81 5.16 -18.41
C ALA A 473 38.43 4.60 -18.80
N GLY A 474 37.99 4.86 -20.03
CA GLY A 474 36.74 4.33 -20.57
C GLY A 474 36.76 2.80 -20.64
N LEU A 475 37.89 2.19 -21.02
CA LEU A 475 38.04 0.73 -21.02
C LEU A 475 38.03 0.15 -19.60
N VAL A 476 38.69 0.80 -18.63
CA VAL A 476 38.58 0.40 -17.21
C VAL A 476 37.13 0.46 -16.75
N GLY A 477 36.44 1.56 -17.05
CA GLY A 477 35.04 1.78 -16.73
C GLY A 477 34.13 0.74 -17.37
N LEU A 478 34.37 0.36 -18.62
CA LEU A 478 33.60 -0.65 -19.33
C LEU A 478 33.78 -2.04 -18.70
N ILE A 479 35.01 -2.41 -18.35
CA ILE A 479 35.29 -3.70 -17.68
C ILE A 479 34.61 -3.70 -16.30
N GLY A 480 34.81 -2.64 -15.51
CA GLY A 480 34.19 -2.49 -14.21
C GLY A 480 32.66 -2.54 -14.28
N ALA A 481 32.06 -1.80 -15.21
CA ALA A 481 30.62 -1.79 -15.43
C ALA A 481 30.10 -3.16 -15.86
N SER A 482 30.81 -3.88 -16.74
CA SER A 482 30.42 -5.22 -17.18
C SER A 482 30.43 -6.22 -16.01
N VAL A 483 31.48 -6.20 -15.20
CA VAL A 483 31.58 -7.02 -13.99
C VAL A 483 30.52 -6.61 -12.97
N GLY A 484 30.29 -5.31 -12.79
CA GLY A 484 29.28 -4.78 -11.89
C GLY A 484 27.86 -5.14 -12.29
N VAL A 485 27.53 -5.09 -13.58
CA VAL A 485 26.25 -5.59 -14.11
C VAL A 485 26.09 -7.08 -13.82
N LEU A 486 27.13 -7.87 -14.10
CA LEU A 486 27.09 -9.30 -13.85
C LEU A 486 26.86 -9.62 -12.36
N LEU A 487 27.62 -8.98 -11.47
CA LEU A 487 27.47 -9.14 -10.03
C LEU A 487 26.12 -8.62 -9.52
N GLY A 488 25.68 -7.44 -9.98
CA GLY A 488 24.40 -6.86 -9.63
C GLY A 488 23.24 -7.77 -10.03
N CYS A 489 23.25 -8.31 -11.25
CA CYS A 489 22.27 -9.30 -11.70
C CYS A 489 22.33 -10.59 -10.88
N LEU A 490 23.52 -11.11 -10.57
CA LEU A 490 23.67 -12.32 -9.75
C LEU A 490 23.11 -12.15 -8.33
N ILE A 491 23.33 -10.99 -7.72
CA ILE A 491 22.74 -10.63 -6.42
C ILE A 491 21.21 -10.47 -6.55
N ASN A 492 20.75 -9.93 -7.68
CA ASN A 492 19.33 -9.66 -7.90
C ASN A 492 18.49 -10.94 -8.09
N ILE A 493 19.05 -12.01 -8.66
CA ILE A 493 18.32 -13.27 -8.91
C ILE A 493 17.62 -13.83 -7.66
N PRO A 494 18.32 -14.11 -6.54
CA PRO A 494 17.66 -14.60 -5.33
C PRO A 494 16.68 -13.56 -4.76
N MET A 495 16.97 -12.27 -4.89
CA MET A 495 16.10 -11.19 -4.38
C MET A 495 14.77 -11.07 -5.13
N VAL A 496 14.75 -11.42 -6.42
CA VAL A 496 13.52 -11.46 -7.22
C VAL A 496 12.67 -12.70 -6.85
N HIS A 497 13.31 -13.83 -6.56
CA HIS A 497 12.61 -15.09 -6.30
C HIS A 497 12.17 -15.28 -4.85
N THR A 498 13.08 -15.12 -3.89
CA THR A 498 12.80 -15.33 -2.46
C THR A 498 12.54 -14.03 -1.72
N GLY A 499 13.16 -12.92 -2.15
CA GLY A 499 13.11 -11.64 -1.43
C GLY A 499 13.79 -11.70 -0.05
N ILE A 500 13.64 -10.63 0.73
CA ILE A 500 14.09 -10.55 2.13
C ILE A 500 12.85 -10.45 3.02
N ASP A 501 12.70 -11.34 3.99
CA ASP A 501 11.61 -11.28 4.96
C ASP A 501 11.97 -10.37 6.14
N PHE A 502 11.27 -9.24 6.22
CA PHE A 502 11.30 -8.26 7.28
C PHE A 502 10.19 -8.47 8.32
N SER A 503 9.49 -9.62 8.34
CA SER A 503 8.39 -9.89 9.29
C SER A 503 8.79 -9.66 10.75
N SER A 504 10.01 -10.01 11.13
CA SER A 504 10.55 -9.77 12.47
C SER A 504 10.75 -8.27 12.79
N LEU A 505 11.23 -7.50 11.82
CA LEU A 505 11.42 -6.05 11.95
C LEU A 505 10.07 -5.31 11.93
N ALA A 506 9.12 -5.77 11.11
CA ALA A 506 7.77 -5.25 11.02
C ALA A 506 7.08 -5.30 12.39
N LYS A 507 7.20 -6.44 13.08
CA LYS A 507 6.64 -6.66 14.42
C LYS A 507 7.23 -5.72 15.46
N GLN A 508 8.51 -5.34 15.35
CA GLN A 508 9.14 -4.39 16.27
C GLN A 508 8.71 -2.94 16.03
N MET A 509 8.36 -2.58 14.79
CA MET A 509 7.86 -1.24 14.43
C MET A 509 6.34 -1.10 14.51
N GLY A 510 5.63 -2.04 15.16
CA GLY A 510 4.17 -1.96 15.33
C GLY A 510 3.36 -2.38 14.11
N GLY A 511 3.97 -3.08 13.15
CA GLY A 511 3.29 -3.69 12.00
C GLY A 511 3.10 -2.77 10.79
N ASP A 512 3.49 -1.49 10.86
CA ASP A 512 3.33 -0.53 9.77
C ASP A 512 4.67 0.13 9.41
N PHE A 513 5.13 -0.11 8.18
CA PHE A 513 6.32 0.55 7.62
C PHE A 513 5.98 1.89 6.94
N GLY A 514 4.71 2.32 6.95
CA GLY A 514 4.21 3.42 6.12
C GLY A 514 4.08 3.07 4.63
N TYR A 515 4.41 1.83 4.26
CA TYR A 515 4.30 1.28 2.91
C TYR A 515 3.36 0.08 2.89
N ARG A 516 2.52 -0.03 1.86
CA ARG A 516 1.55 -1.12 1.66
C ARG A 516 2.22 -2.36 1.05
N ILE A 517 3.35 -2.77 1.61
CA ILE A 517 4.18 -3.86 1.11
C ILE A 517 4.12 -5.05 2.05
N THR A 518 4.23 -6.24 1.46
CA THR A 518 4.39 -7.51 2.16
C THR A 518 5.63 -7.46 3.04
N SER A 519 5.66 -8.22 4.15
CA SER A 519 6.89 -8.34 4.95
C SER A 519 8.06 -8.91 4.15
N GLN A 520 7.80 -9.58 3.03
CA GLN A 520 8.81 -10.06 2.09
C GLN A 520 9.03 -9.05 0.97
N PHE A 521 10.19 -8.39 0.96
CA PHE A 521 10.55 -7.43 -0.08
C PHE A 521 11.22 -8.16 -1.23
N ARG A 522 10.58 -8.13 -2.40
CA ARG A 522 11.12 -8.66 -3.64
C ARG A 522 11.71 -7.56 -4.48
N SER A 523 12.76 -7.89 -5.21
CA SER A 523 13.35 -7.00 -6.21
C SER A 523 12.68 -7.18 -7.57
N ALA A 524 12.81 -6.18 -8.44
CA ALA A 524 12.34 -6.21 -9.82
C ALA A 524 13.49 -6.05 -10.83
N TRP A 525 13.22 -6.48 -12.06
CA TRP A 525 14.13 -6.27 -13.18
C TRP A 525 13.86 -4.93 -13.86
N ASN A 526 14.90 -4.10 -13.97
CA ASN A 526 14.85 -2.85 -14.71
C ASN A 526 15.92 -2.81 -15.82
N PRO A 527 15.67 -3.43 -16.99
CA PRO A 527 16.67 -3.53 -18.06
C PRO A 527 17.16 -2.17 -18.55
N LYS A 528 16.27 -1.16 -18.54
CA LYS A 528 16.60 0.22 -18.95
C LYS A 528 17.65 0.82 -18.01
N VAL A 529 17.48 0.67 -16.70
CA VAL A 529 18.45 1.17 -15.72
C VAL A 529 19.72 0.32 -15.73
N ILE A 530 19.65 -1.00 -15.86
CA ILE A 530 20.85 -1.85 -15.93
C ILE A 530 21.77 -1.42 -17.09
N VAL A 531 21.21 -1.28 -18.30
CA VAL A 531 21.97 -0.84 -19.48
C VAL A 531 22.40 0.62 -19.35
N GLY A 532 21.49 1.49 -18.88
CA GLY A 532 21.75 2.91 -18.68
C GLY A 532 22.90 3.16 -17.70
N THR A 533 22.92 2.47 -16.56
CA THR A 533 23.97 2.56 -15.54
C THR A 533 25.31 2.08 -16.09
N ALA A 534 25.34 0.98 -16.84
CA ALA A 534 26.58 0.49 -17.45
C ALA A 534 27.18 1.53 -18.42
N PHE A 535 26.31 2.15 -19.24
CA PHE A 535 26.71 3.21 -20.16
C PHE A 535 27.19 4.46 -19.41
N ILE A 536 26.43 4.93 -18.43
CA ILE A 536 26.77 6.11 -17.62
C ILE A 536 28.08 5.89 -16.84
N ALA A 537 28.27 4.72 -16.22
CA ALA A 537 29.49 4.38 -15.49
C ALA A 537 30.73 4.39 -16.38
N THR A 538 30.60 3.86 -17.59
CA THR A 538 31.67 3.85 -18.61
C THR A 538 32.00 5.28 -19.07
N LEU A 539 30.96 6.07 -19.37
CA LEU A 539 31.12 7.47 -19.80
C LEU A 539 31.74 8.33 -18.69
N LEU A 540 31.25 8.21 -17.46
CA LEU A 540 31.81 8.91 -16.31
C LEU A 540 33.27 8.53 -16.11
N SER A 541 33.61 7.26 -16.19
CA SER A 541 35.00 6.81 -16.06
C SER A 541 35.92 7.45 -17.09
N ALA A 542 35.48 7.54 -18.35
CA ALA A 542 36.19 8.24 -19.43
C ALA A 542 36.37 9.74 -19.12
N LEU A 543 35.29 10.42 -18.68
CA LEU A 543 35.31 11.85 -18.36
C LEU A 543 36.17 12.17 -17.13
N MET A 544 36.24 11.28 -16.15
CA MET A 544 36.97 11.50 -14.90
C MET A 544 38.49 11.44 -15.07
N ALA A 545 38.98 10.94 -16.20
CA ALA A 545 40.39 11.07 -16.56
C ALA A 545 40.75 12.48 -17.06
N LEU A 546 39.79 13.30 -17.48
CA LEU A 546 40.07 14.63 -18.05
C LEU A 546 40.79 15.55 -17.06
N PRO A 547 40.33 15.75 -15.80
CA PRO A 547 40.97 16.69 -14.89
C PRO A 547 42.46 16.40 -14.59
N PRO A 548 42.86 15.14 -14.23
CA PRO A 548 44.27 14.84 -14.01
C PRO A 548 45.10 14.91 -15.30
N THR A 549 44.57 14.43 -16.44
CA THR A 549 45.29 14.48 -17.71
C THR A 549 45.51 15.91 -18.21
N PHE A 550 44.53 16.81 -18.05
CA PHE A 550 44.71 18.23 -18.38
C PHE A 550 45.78 18.91 -17.52
N ARG A 551 45.85 18.57 -16.22
CA ARG A 551 46.93 19.07 -15.36
C ARG A 551 48.30 18.59 -15.83
N ALA A 552 48.41 17.34 -16.27
CA ALA A 552 49.64 16.77 -16.82
C ALA A 552 50.10 17.48 -18.11
N LEU A 553 49.17 17.71 -19.03
CA LEU A 553 49.45 18.31 -20.34
C LEU A 553 49.96 19.76 -20.24
N ARG A 554 49.59 20.46 -19.16
CA ARG A 554 50.08 21.81 -18.88
C ARG A 554 51.54 21.86 -18.42
N MET A 555 52.14 20.72 -18.07
CA MET A 555 53.57 20.67 -17.72
C MET A 555 54.42 20.89 -18.98
N PRO A 556 55.39 21.84 -18.97
CA PRO A 556 56.34 22.03 -20.05
C PRO A 556 57.17 20.77 -20.33
N VAL A 557 57.43 20.48 -21.61
CA VAL A 557 58.23 19.31 -22.02
C VAL A 557 59.64 19.36 -21.41
N THR A 558 60.23 20.55 -21.33
CA THR A 558 61.54 20.78 -20.71
C THR A 558 61.57 20.45 -19.23
N GLU A 559 60.46 20.62 -18.52
CA GLU A 559 60.32 20.32 -17.10
C GLU A 559 60.08 18.82 -16.88
N SER A 560 59.27 18.18 -17.74
CA SER A 560 59.01 16.74 -17.70
C SER A 560 60.23 15.84 -17.95
N LEU A 561 61.28 16.38 -18.60
CA LEU A 561 62.53 15.67 -18.91
C LEU A 561 63.67 15.99 -17.93
N ARG A 562 63.48 16.93 -16.99
CA ARG A 562 64.52 17.48 -16.11
C ARG A 562 64.62 16.81 -14.73
N PHE A 563 63.65 15.96 -14.38
CA PHE A 563 63.64 15.25 -13.10
C PHE A 563 64.66 14.09 -13.13
N GLU A 564 65.81 14.32 -12.48
CA GLU A 564 66.64 13.29 -11.83
C GLU A 564 66.43 13.36 -10.32
#